data_AF-A0A7J7P3X9-F1
#
_entry.id   AF-A0A7J7P3X9-F1
#
_cell.length_a   1.000
_cell.length_b   1.000
_cell.length_c   1.000
_cell.angle_alpha   90.00
_cell.angle_beta   90.00
_cell.angle_gamma   90.00
#
_symmetry.space_group_name_H-M   'P 1'
#
loop_
_entity.id
_entity.type
_entity.pdbx_description
1 polymer ?
#
loop_
_entity_poly.entity_id
_entity_poly.type
_entity_poly.pdbx_seq_one_letter_code
_entity_poly.pdbx_strand_id
1 'polypeptide(L)'
;MAIEFLLGPATYKKDEKVLQFIQDMTTNADSVQEKVLAKILTQNANSTEYLKRNNLGGATDRDTFKSKVPVITYENLQPDIQRIGNGDRSPILFGHPISEFLTSSGTSGGERKLLLTIQEEWDCRHLLLSLVMPVMNLYVADLDEGKGLYFLFVKAETNETSIFGVCFISCLE
;
A
#
# COMPACT_ATOMS: atom_id res chain seq x y z
N MET A 1 -8.40 20.73 26.09
CA MET A 1 -6.95 20.56 26.27
C MET A 1 -6.38 20.47 24.87
N ALA A 2 -5.72 21.52 24.41
CA ALA A 2 -5.16 21.55 23.06
C ALA A 2 -4.07 20.49 22.99
N ILE A 3 -4.18 19.56 22.05
CA ILE A 3 -3.14 18.59 21.77
C ILE A 3 -1.92 19.40 21.32
N GLU A 4 -0.86 19.38 22.12
CA GLU A 4 0.44 19.93 21.74
C GLU A 4 0.82 19.39 20.36
N PHE A 5 1.25 20.30 19.50
CA PHE A 5 1.67 20.02 18.13
C PHE A 5 2.77 18.93 18.20
N LEU A 6 2.45 17.70 17.79
CA LEU A 6 3.37 16.55 17.85
C LEU A 6 4.54 16.74 16.89
N LEU A 7 4.31 17.53 15.84
CA LEU A 7 5.30 18.12 14.95
C LEU A 7 5.45 19.59 15.35
N GLY A 8 6.61 20.22 15.16
CA GLY A 8 6.79 21.67 15.40
C GLY A 8 6.02 22.52 14.37
N PRO A 9 5.88 23.85 14.58
CA PRO A 9 5.23 24.72 13.59
C PRO A 9 5.95 24.64 12.24
N ALA A 10 5.18 24.74 11.15
CA ALA A 10 5.74 24.64 9.80
C ALA A 10 6.79 25.74 9.56
N THR A 11 7.96 25.35 9.06
CA THR A 11 9.01 26.29 8.62
C THR A 11 8.56 27.11 7.42
N TYR A 12 7.82 26.48 6.50
CA TYR A 12 7.28 27.12 5.30
C TYR A 12 5.76 26.96 5.24
N LYS A 13 5.06 28.03 4.83
CA LYS A 13 3.58 28.04 4.71
C LYS A 13 3.04 26.95 3.76
N LYS A 14 3.81 26.56 2.75
CA LYS A 14 3.45 25.49 1.80
C LYS A 14 3.31 24.12 2.49
N ASP A 15 4.01 23.91 3.60
CA ASP A 15 4.10 22.65 4.31
C ASP A 15 2.99 22.48 5.38
N GLU A 16 2.34 23.58 5.79
CA GLU A 16 1.30 23.58 6.84
C GLU A 16 0.19 22.54 6.61
N LYS A 17 -0.31 22.46 5.37
CA LYS A 17 -1.39 21.50 5.04
C LYS A 17 -0.94 20.06 5.17
N VAL A 18 0.31 19.77 4.81
CA VAL A 18 0.86 18.41 4.87
C VAL A 18 1.11 18.01 6.32
N LEU A 19 1.67 18.90 7.12
CA LEU A 19 1.88 18.67 8.55
C LEU A 19 0.55 18.53 9.31
N GLN A 20 -0.45 19.34 8.97
CA GLN A 20 -1.80 19.19 9.52
C GLN A 20 -2.42 17.85 9.12
N PHE A 21 -2.25 17.42 7.87
CA PHE A 21 -2.71 16.09 7.43
C PHE A 21 -2.08 14.97 8.26
N ILE A 22 -0.77 15.02 8.52
CA ILE A 22 -0.09 14.02 9.38
C ILE A 22 -0.67 14.05 10.80
N GLN A 23 -0.86 15.24 11.37
CA GLN A 23 -1.45 15.40 12.69
C GLN A 23 -2.86 14.81 12.75
N ASP A 24 -3.71 15.09 11.75
CA ASP A 24 -5.08 14.60 11.69
C ASP A 24 -5.12 13.08 11.55
N MET A 25 -4.28 12.50 10.69
CA MET A 25 -4.20 11.05 10.49
C MET A 25 -3.72 10.31 11.74
N THR A 26 -2.70 10.85 12.42
CA THR A 26 -2.13 10.23 13.63
C THR A 26 -3.01 10.41 14.86
N THR A 27 -3.68 11.55 15.00
CA THR A 27 -4.62 11.81 16.11
C THR A 27 -5.86 10.93 16.01
N ASN A 28 -6.33 10.63 14.80
CA ASN A 28 -7.57 9.89 14.56
C ASN A 28 -7.32 8.46 14.04
N ALA A 29 -6.16 7.87 14.36
CA ALA A 29 -5.67 6.64 13.75
C ALA A 29 -6.68 5.49 13.77
N ASP A 30 -7.38 5.26 14.89
CA ASP A 30 -8.37 4.17 15.01
C ASP A 30 -9.55 4.36 14.04
N SER A 31 -10.13 5.56 13.98
CA SER A 31 -11.23 5.89 13.07
C SER A 31 -10.80 5.85 11.60
N VAL A 32 -9.57 6.32 11.31
CA VAL A 32 -8.99 6.24 9.96
C VAL A 32 -8.83 4.78 9.54
N GLN A 33 -8.27 3.92 10.41
CA GLN A 33 -8.08 2.50 10.13
C GLN A 33 -9.41 1.75 9.93
N GLU A 34 -10.44 2.09 10.72
CA GLU A 34 -11.79 1.54 10.54
C GLU A 34 -12.36 1.89 9.16
N LYS A 35 -12.24 3.15 8.73
CA LYS A 35 -12.68 3.60 7.40
C LYS A 35 -11.88 2.93 6.27
N VAL A 36 -10.57 2.77 6.44
CA VAL A 36 -9.72 2.08 5.46
C VAL A 36 -10.15 0.62 5.31
N LEU A 37 -10.34 -0.10 6.42
CA LEU A 37 -10.83 -1.48 6.38
C LEU A 37 -12.19 -1.57 5.70
N ALA A 38 -13.15 -0.72 6.10
CA ALA A 38 -14.49 -0.70 5.51
C ALA A 38 -14.44 -0.42 4.01
N LYS A 39 -13.57 0.50 3.55
CA LYS A 39 -13.36 0.78 2.12
C LYS A 39 -12.83 -0.44 1.37
N ILE A 40 -11.76 -1.08 1.88
CA ILE A 40 -11.17 -2.29 1.30
C ILE A 40 -12.24 -3.40 1.20
N LEU A 41 -12.97 -3.65 2.28
CA LEU A 41 -13.99 -4.70 2.28
C LEU A 41 -15.13 -4.37 1.32
N THR A 42 -15.64 -3.14 1.33
CA THR A 42 -16.72 -2.70 0.41
C THR A 42 -16.34 -2.92 -1.05
N GLN A 43 -15.10 -2.57 -1.43
CA GLN A 43 -14.60 -2.73 -2.80
C GLN A 43 -14.46 -4.20 -3.23
N ASN A 44 -14.27 -5.12 -2.28
CA ASN A 44 -13.93 -6.52 -2.56
C ASN A 44 -15.03 -7.53 -2.19
N ALA A 45 -16.02 -7.15 -1.37
CA ALA A 45 -16.89 -8.08 -0.65
C ALA A 45 -17.79 -8.95 -1.55
N ASN A 46 -18.28 -8.40 -2.66
CA ASN A 46 -19.23 -9.08 -3.54
C ASN A 46 -18.60 -9.63 -4.82
N SER A 47 -17.40 -9.18 -5.15
CA SER A 47 -16.67 -9.57 -6.35
C SER A 47 -15.71 -10.72 -6.05
N THR A 48 -14.95 -10.67 -4.96
CA THR A 48 -13.75 -11.51 -4.80
C THR A 48 -14.00 -12.94 -4.33
N GLU A 49 -13.31 -13.92 -4.94
CA GLU A 49 -13.32 -15.31 -4.49
C GLU A 49 -12.73 -15.48 -3.08
N TYR A 50 -11.73 -14.66 -2.73
CA TYR A 50 -11.08 -14.73 -1.41
C TYR A 50 -12.01 -14.35 -0.25
N LEU A 51 -12.78 -13.28 -0.36
CA LEU A 51 -13.72 -12.94 0.70
C LEU A 51 -14.94 -13.86 0.73
N LYS A 52 -15.34 -14.40 -0.45
CA LYS A 52 -16.40 -15.42 -0.55
C LYS A 52 -16.00 -16.72 0.14
N ARG A 53 -14.79 -17.26 -0.09
CA ARG A 53 -14.35 -18.51 0.54
C ARG A 53 -14.18 -18.41 2.06
N ASN A 54 -13.92 -17.20 2.57
CA ASN A 54 -13.88 -16.89 4.01
C ASN A 54 -15.26 -16.54 4.58
N ASN A 55 -16.35 -16.70 3.82
CA ASN A 55 -17.74 -16.49 4.25
C ASN A 55 -18.00 -15.10 4.85
N LEU A 56 -17.26 -14.06 4.42
CA LEU A 56 -17.39 -12.72 4.98
C LEU A 56 -18.80 -12.15 4.76
N GLY A 57 -19.41 -12.47 3.62
CA GLY A 57 -20.84 -12.26 3.37
C GLY A 57 -21.24 -10.78 3.26
N GLY A 58 -20.39 -9.93 2.69
CA GLY A 58 -20.70 -8.51 2.56
C GLY A 58 -20.33 -7.65 3.78
N ALA A 59 -19.93 -8.26 4.90
CA ALA A 59 -19.58 -7.54 6.11
C ALA A 59 -18.36 -6.63 5.90
N THR A 60 -18.43 -5.43 6.45
CA THR A 60 -17.38 -4.39 6.35
C THR A 60 -16.86 -3.95 7.71
N ASP A 61 -17.40 -4.50 8.80
CA ASP A 61 -17.00 -4.21 10.16
C ASP A 61 -15.79 -5.03 10.61
N ARG A 62 -15.06 -4.45 11.57
CA ARG A 62 -13.80 -4.97 12.10
C ARG A 62 -13.96 -6.33 12.79
N ASP A 63 -15.03 -6.51 13.55
CA ASP A 63 -15.21 -7.71 14.39
C ASP A 63 -15.53 -8.93 13.53
N THR A 64 -16.41 -8.77 12.55
CA THR A 64 -16.73 -9.82 11.59
C THR A 64 -15.50 -10.17 10.75
N PHE A 65 -14.76 -9.17 10.26
CA PHE A 65 -13.50 -9.41 9.54
C PHE A 65 -12.52 -10.24 10.36
N LYS A 66 -12.24 -9.84 11.60
CA LYS A 66 -11.33 -10.56 12.51
C LYS A 66 -11.77 -12.00 12.80
N SER A 67 -13.08 -12.24 12.92
CA SER A 67 -13.60 -13.57 13.24
C SER A 67 -13.59 -14.54 12.05
N LYS A 68 -13.63 -14.02 10.82
CA LYS A 68 -13.81 -14.83 9.61
C LYS A 68 -12.59 -14.92 8.70
N VAL A 69 -11.78 -13.86 8.62
CA VAL A 69 -10.63 -13.82 7.72
C VAL A 69 -9.38 -14.24 8.49
N PRO A 70 -8.72 -15.35 8.10
CA PRO A 70 -7.57 -15.86 8.81
C PRO A 70 -6.33 -14.99 8.60
N VAL A 71 -5.43 -15.00 9.58
CA VAL A 71 -4.06 -14.53 9.38
C VAL A 71 -3.33 -15.57 8.51
N ILE A 72 -2.69 -15.10 7.44
CA ILE A 72 -2.11 -15.95 6.40
C ILE A 72 -0.66 -15.58 6.08
N THR A 73 0.05 -16.51 5.45
CA THR A 73 1.37 -16.29 4.87
C THR A 73 1.28 -16.26 3.33
N TYR A 74 2.41 -15.97 2.67
CA TYR A 74 2.48 -15.91 1.20
C TYR A 74 2.09 -17.26 0.57
N GLU A 75 2.50 -18.36 1.19
CA GLU A 75 2.27 -19.72 0.70
C GLU A 75 0.77 -20.06 0.66
N ASN A 76 -0.05 -19.44 1.53
CA ASN A 76 -1.50 -19.60 1.48
C ASN A 76 -2.14 -18.90 0.26
N LEU A 77 -1.55 -17.81 -0.24
CA LEU A 77 -2.01 -17.06 -1.41
C LEU A 77 -1.34 -17.50 -2.71
N GLN A 78 -0.25 -18.27 -2.63
CA GLN A 78 0.51 -18.70 -3.80
C GLN A 78 -0.36 -19.36 -4.90
N PRO A 79 -1.35 -20.22 -4.59
CA PRO A 79 -2.23 -20.78 -5.62
C PRO A 79 -3.07 -19.71 -6.35
N ASP A 80 -3.56 -18.71 -5.63
CA ASP A 80 -4.32 -17.60 -6.21
C ASP A 80 -3.43 -16.72 -7.09
N ILE A 81 -2.24 -16.39 -6.60
CA ILE A 81 -1.23 -15.59 -7.32
C ILE A 81 -0.81 -16.30 -8.62
N GLN A 82 -0.60 -17.62 -8.58
CA GLN A 82 -0.27 -18.41 -9.77
C GLN A 82 -1.40 -18.43 -10.79
N ARG A 83 -2.67 -18.59 -10.37
CA ARG A 83 -3.82 -18.48 -11.28
C ARG A 83 -3.84 -17.15 -12.02
N ILE A 84 -3.68 -16.06 -11.27
CA ILE A 84 -3.64 -14.69 -11.82
C ILE A 84 -2.47 -14.54 -12.80
N GLY A 85 -1.28 -15.00 -12.41
CA GLY A 85 -0.06 -14.96 -13.23
C GLY A 85 -0.19 -15.74 -14.53
N ASN A 86 -0.91 -16.87 -14.50
CA ASN A 86 -1.22 -17.70 -15.67
C ASN A 86 -2.34 -17.12 -16.55
N GLY A 87 -2.90 -15.97 -16.20
CA GLY A 87 -3.85 -15.24 -17.04
C GLY A 87 -5.30 -15.27 -16.57
N ASP A 88 -5.60 -15.82 -15.39
CA ASP A 88 -6.95 -15.71 -14.82
C ASP A 88 -7.28 -14.23 -14.53
N ARG A 89 -8.44 -13.77 -15.00
CA ARG A 89 -8.93 -12.38 -14.86
C ARG A 89 -10.20 -12.30 -14.01
N SER A 90 -10.64 -13.43 -13.45
CA SER A 90 -11.70 -13.41 -12.46
C SER A 90 -11.26 -12.60 -11.23
N PRO A 91 -12.20 -11.96 -10.51
CA PRO A 91 -11.90 -11.27 -9.27
C PRO A 91 -11.53 -12.28 -8.18
N ILE A 92 -10.26 -12.70 -8.11
CA ILE A 92 -9.80 -13.69 -7.13
C ILE A 92 -9.51 -13.00 -5.79
N LEU A 93 -8.55 -12.07 -5.80
CA LEU A 93 -8.08 -11.33 -4.62
C LEU A 93 -8.55 -9.88 -4.59
N PHE A 94 -8.77 -9.27 -5.77
CA PHE A 94 -9.14 -7.86 -5.93
C PHE A 94 -10.44 -7.72 -6.72
N GLY A 95 -11.27 -6.76 -6.33
CA GLY A 95 -12.45 -6.33 -7.07
C GLY A 95 -12.13 -5.42 -8.26
N HIS A 96 -10.91 -4.89 -8.32
CA HIS A 96 -10.39 -4.06 -9.41
C HIS A 96 -9.36 -4.83 -10.23
N PRO A 97 -9.14 -4.47 -11.51
CA PRO A 97 -8.08 -5.06 -12.31
C PRO A 97 -6.71 -4.86 -11.68
N ILE A 98 -5.91 -5.92 -11.64
CA ILE A 98 -4.50 -5.86 -11.26
C ILE A 98 -3.73 -5.11 -12.34
N SER A 99 -2.86 -4.18 -11.94
CA SER A 99 -2.05 -3.40 -12.88
C SER A 99 -0.70 -4.05 -13.17
N GLU A 100 -0.05 -4.61 -12.15
CA GLU A 100 1.30 -5.18 -12.24
C GLU A 100 1.59 -6.13 -11.07
N PHE A 101 2.68 -6.89 -11.19
CA PHE A 101 3.27 -7.63 -10.09
C PHE A 101 4.52 -6.92 -9.60
N LEU A 102 4.66 -6.81 -8.28
CA LEU A 102 5.83 -6.26 -7.61
C LEU A 102 6.63 -7.40 -7.01
N THR A 103 7.93 -7.44 -7.26
CA THR A 103 8.79 -8.46 -6.64
C THR A 103 9.33 -7.99 -5.30
N SER A 104 9.06 -8.76 -4.26
CA SER A 104 9.72 -8.58 -2.97
C SER A 104 11.18 -9.04 -3.04
N SER A 105 12.03 -8.49 -2.17
CA SER A 105 13.35 -9.08 -1.88
C SER A 105 13.24 -10.41 -1.12
N GLY A 106 12.14 -10.63 -0.40
CA GLY A 106 11.85 -11.90 0.25
C GLY A 106 11.48 -12.99 -0.75
N THR A 107 11.93 -14.22 -0.49
CA THR A 107 11.72 -15.38 -1.36
C THR A 107 10.81 -16.43 -0.75
N SER A 108 10.21 -17.26 -1.60
CA SER A 108 9.46 -18.47 -1.26
C SER A 108 9.87 -19.58 -2.22
N GLY A 109 10.43 -20.67 -1.71
CA GLY A 109 10.92 -21.77 -2.56
C GLY A 109 12.06 -21.41 -3.51
N GLY A 110 12.87 -20.39 -3.15
CA GLY A 110 13.97 -19.89 -3.98
C GLY A 110 13.60 -18.74 -4.91
N GLU A 111 12.31 -18.56 -5.20
CA GLU A 111 11.81 -17.51 -6.09
C GLU A 111 11.31 -16.29 -5.32
N ARG A 112 11.38 -15.11 -5.95
CA ARG A 112 10.88 -13.87 -5.34
C ARG A 112 9.37 -13.91 -5.16
N LYS A 113 8.88 -13.35 -4.06
CA LYS A 113 7.45 -13.22 -3.81
C LYS A 113 6.84 -12.19 -4.75
N LEU A 114 5.78 -12.57 -5.45
CA LEU A 114 5.00 -11.70 -6.33
C LEU A 114 3.88 -11.04 -5.51
N LEU A 115 3.97 -9.72 -5.35
CA LEU A 115 2.97 -8.91 -4.68
C LEU A 115 2.10 -8.22 -5.74
N LEU A 116 0.80 -8.35 -5.61
CA LEU A 116 -0.15 -7.79 -6.56
C LEU A 116 -0.44 -6.33 -6.19
N THR A 117 -0.55 -5.47 -7.21
CA THR A 117 -0.96 -4.08 -7.01
C THR A 117 -2.02 -3.64 -8.02
N ILE A 118 -2.72 -2.56 -7.67
CA ILE A 118 -3.76 -1.90 -8.46
C ILE A 118 -3.33 -0.46 -8.73
N GLN A 119 -3.92 0.15 -9.76
CA GLN A 119 -3.51 1.50 -10.19
C GLN A 119 -3.68 2.55 -9.08
N GLU A 120 -4.73 2.44 -8.27
CA GLU A 120 -5.02 3.38 -7.18
C GLU A 120 -3.95 3.36 -6.07
N GLU A 121 -3.13 2.32 -5.99
CA GLU A 121 -2.06 2.24 -4.98
C GLU A 121 -0.94 3.26 -5.26
N TRP A 122 -0.71 3.61 -6.54
CA TRP A 122 0.28 4.62 -6.93
C TRP A 122 0.02 5.98 -6.29
N ASP A 123 -1.25 6.38 -6.17
CA ASP A 123 -1.63 7.63 -5.52
C ASP A 123 -1.28 7.60 -4.01
N CYS A 124 -1.47 6.45 -3.35
CA CYS A 124 -1.09 6.27 -1.95
C CYS A 124 0.43 6.37 -1.77
N ARG A 125 1.24 5.78 -2.67
CA ARG A 125 2.70 5.91 -2.63
C ARG A 125 3.16 7.34 -2.88
N HIS A 126 2.57 8.01 -3.86
CA HIS A 126 2.90 9.39 -4.18
C HIS A 126 2.57 10.31 -3.00
N LEU A 127 1.41 10.11 -2.35
CA LEU A 127 1.05 10.83 -1.13
C LEU A 127 2.12 10.63 -0.06
N LEU A 128 2.52 9.39 0.23
CA LEU A 128 3.55 9.09 1.24
C LEU A 128 4.87 9.82 0.95
N LEU A 129 5.35 9.79 -0.30
CA LEU A 129 6.58 10.49 -0.70
C LEU A 129 6.47 12.00 -0.52
N SER A 130 5.28 12.57 -0.77
CA SER A 130 5.05 14.01 -0.59
C SER A 130 5.14 14.48 0.86
N LEU A 131 5.01 13.57 1.84
CA LEU A 131 5.10 13.89 3.27
C LEU A 131 6.54 14.11 3.75
N VAL A 132 7.54 13.55 3.03
CA VAL A 132 8.92 13.49 3.51
C VAL A 132 9.55 14.89 3.62
N MET A 133 9.49 15.69 2.55
CA MET A 133 10.13 17.01 2.54
C MET A 133 9.54 18.00 3.56
N PRO A 134 8.20 18.10 3.70
CA PRO A 134 7.59 18.91 4.76
C PRO A 134 8.06 18.56 6.16
N VAL A 135 8.27 17.27 6.47
CA VAL A 135 8.80 16.83 7.76
C VAL A 135 10.29 17.17 7.88
N MET A 136 11.09 16.94 6.84
CA MET A 136 12.53 17.26 6.84
C MET A 136 12.78 18.76 7.07
N ASN A 137 11.97 19.62 6.45
CA ASN A 137 12.08 21.08 6.58
C ASN A 137 11.87 21.60 8.02
N LEU A 138 11.28 20.80 8.91
CA LEU A 138 11.17 21.16 10.34
C LEU A 138 12.53 21.08 11.07
N TYR A 139 13.46 20.27 10.56
CA TYR A 139 14.71 19.93 11.24
C TYR A 139 15.96 20.37 10.47
N VAL A 140 15.84 20.49 9.14
CA VAL A 140 16.94 20.90 8.26
C VAL A 140 16.43 22.04 7.40
N ALA A 141 16.95 23.24 7.68
CA ALA A 141 16.61 24.45 6.92
C ALA A 141 17.23 24.42 5.51
N ASP A 142 16.61 25.17 4.60
CA ASP A 142 17.16 25.56 3.30
C ASP A 142 17.48 24.39 2.35
N LEU A 143 16.85 23.22 2.56
CA LEU A 143 16.95 22.08 1.63
C LEU A 143 16.39 22.40 0.23
N ASP A 144 15.49 23.39 0.13
CA ASP A 144 14.95 23.87 -1.14
C ASP A 144 15.85 24.90 -1.85
N GLU A 145 16.91 25.38 -1.20
CA GLU A 145 17.94 26.20 -1.84
C GLU A 145 19.01 25.35 -2.58
N GLY A 146 19.01 24.04 -2.34
CA GLY A 146 19.97 23.08 -2.90
C GLY A 146 19.38 22.11 -3.91
N LYS A 147 20.19 21.11 -4.28
CA LYS A 147 19.78 19.93 -5.03
C LYS A 147 20.25 18.69 -4.29
N GLY A 148 19.42 17.65 -4.26
CA GLY A 148 19.81 16.33 -3.77
C GLY A 148 20.50 15.51 -4.86
N LEU A 149 21.61 14.87 -4.51
CA LEU A 149 22.25 13.86 -5.34
C LEU A 149 21.72 12.49 -4.93
N TYR A 150 20.91 11.86 -5.79
CA TYR A 150 20.34 10.54 -5.55
C TYR A 150 20.84 9.56 -6.60
N PHE A 151 21.41 8.43 -6.16
CA PHE A 151 21.77 7.32 -7.02
C PHE A 151 20.63 6.30 -7.00
N LEU A 152 19.73 6.41 -7.98
CA LEU A 152 18.57 5.53 -8.13
C LEU A 152 18.81 4.55 -9.27
N PHE A 153 18.58 3.26 -9.01
CA PHE A 153 18.80 2.19 -9.97
C PHE A 153 17.51 1.40 -10.17
N VAL A 154 17.15 1.18 -11.42
CA VAL A 154 16.11 0.21 -11.79
C VAL A 154 16.74 -1.18 -11.91
N LYS A 155 15.99 -2.21 -11.51
CA LYS A 155 16.38 -3.61 -11.73
C LYS A 155 15.61 -4.16 -12.94
N ALA A 156 16.15 -5.18 -13.58
CA ALA A 156 15.57 -5.76 -14.79
C ALA A 156 14.17 -6.31 -14.53
N GLU A 157 13.21 -5.96 -15.37
CA GLU A 157 11.85 -6.51 -15.33
C GLU A 157 11.81 -7.87 -16.04
N THR A 158 10.95 -8.78 -15.57
CA THR A 158 10.69 -10.05 -16.23
C THR A 158 9.26 -10.13 -16.71
N ASN A 159 9.04 -10.77 -17.86
CA ASN A 159 7.70 -11.02 -18.42
C ASN A 159 7.28 -12.48 -18.23
N GLU A 160 7.80 -13.15 -17.18
CA GLU A 160 7.62 -14.60 -16.98
C GLU A 160 6.15 -15.02 -16.82
N THR A 161 5.29 -14.10 -16.39
CA THR A 161 3.83 -14.22 -16.49
C THR A 161 3.35 -13.47 -17.72
N SER A 162 2.78 -14.21 -18.68
CA SER A 162 2.53 -13.86 -20.08
C SER A 162 1.71 -12.58 -20.37
N ILE A 163 1.31 -11.81 -19.36
CA ILE A 163 0.29 -10.76 -19.52
C ILE A 163 0.50 -9.53 -18.59
N PHE A 164 1.40 -9.56 -17.60
CA PHE A 164 1.64 -8.41 -16.70
C PHE A 164 3.14 -8.14 -16.53
N GLY A 165 3.51 -6.84 -16.51
CA GLY A 165 4.87 -6.42 -16.17
C GLY A 165 5.18 -6.75 -14.70
N VAL A 166 6.38 -7.29 -14.46
CA VAL A 166 6.90 -7.54 -13.12
C VAL A 166 7.90 -6.45 -12.77
N CYS A 167 7.49 -5.50 -11.94
CA CYS A 167 8.34 -4.37 -11.54
C CYS A 167 9.07 -4.67 -10.22
N PHE A 168 10.32 -4.23 -10.13
CA PHE A 168 11.13 -4.33 -8.92
C PHE A 168 11.03 -3.04 -8.12
N ILE A 169 10.49 -3.12 -6.91
CA ILE A 169 10.66 -2.04 -5.94
C ILE A 169 11.69 -2.54 -4.93
N SER A 170 12.95 -2.19 -5.16
CA SER A 170 13.91 -2.27 -4.08
C SER A 170 13.58 -1.18 -3.08
N CYS A 171 13.22 -1.56 -1.85
CA CYS A 171 13.72 -0.81 -0.70
C CYS A 171 15.23 -0.72 -0.88
N LEU A 172 15.78 0.49 -0.81
CA LEU A 172 17.22 0.74 -0.74
C LEU A 172 17.82 -0.21 0.31
N GLU A 173 18.65 -1.15 -0.15
CA GLU A 173 19.60 -1.87 0.69
C GLU A 173 20.90 -1.06 0.73
#